data_AF-S4NVK5-F1
#
_entry.id   AF-S4NVK5-F1
#
_cell.length_a   1.000
_cell.length_b   1.000
_cell.length_c   1.000
_cell.angle_alpha   90.00
_cell.angle_beta   90.00
_cell.angle_gamma   90.00
#
_symmetry.space_group_name_H-M   'P 1'
#
loop_
_entity.id
_entity.type
_entity.pdbx_description
1 polymer ?
#
loop_
_entity_poly.entity_id
_entity_poly.type
_entity_poly.pdbx_seq_one_letter_code
_entity_poly.pdbx_strand_id
1 'polypeptide(L)'
;MKLLNMGGWETGHLNDALARVIVEMIKREWPQQWSTLLAELSDACSRGHQHTQIVLHVFLRLVEDVATLQTLEQHQRRKDIYQALTSNMAEIFSFFMRLIELHVQEFREKTAAGDYAGAASNGRVVQVVLLTLTGFVEWVSTNHVVTNNGRLLEILCILLS
;
A
#
# COMPACT_ATOMS: atom_id res chain seq x y z
N MET A 1 -5.40 -34.95 1.36
CA MET A 1 -4.44 -34.17 2.19
C MET A 1 -3.52 -33.35 1.26
N LYS A 2 -4.09 -32.35 0.57
CA LYS A 2 -3.42 -31.51 -0.46
C LYS A 2 -3.12 -30.08 0.04
N LEU A 3 -3.20 -29.86 1.35
CA LEU A 3 -3.10 -28.52 1.96
C LEU A 3 -1.67 -28.10 2.32
N LEU A 4 -0.67 -28.95 2.11
CA LEU A 4 0.73 -28.66 2.45
C LEU A 4 1.60 -28.28 1.24
N ASN A 5 1.02 -28.13 0.05
CA ASN A 5 1.77 -27.72 -1.15
C ASN A 5 1.70 -26.20 -1.42
N MET A 6 1.24 -25.40 -0.46
CA MET A 6 1.25 -23.95 -0.56
C MET A 6 2.35 -23.35 0.31
N GLY A 7 3.59 -23.49 -0.12
CA GLY A 7 4.79 -22.91 0.51
C GLY A 7 4.88 -21.37 0.47
N GLY A 8 3.75 -20.67 0.60
CA GLY A 8 3.66 -19.21 0.67
C GLY A 8 2.79 -18.66 1.80
N TRP A 9 2.14 -19.53 2.59
CA TRP A 9 1.19 -19.10 3.64
C TRP A 9 1.89 -18.81 4.98
N GLU A 10 3.04 -19.45 5.25
CA GLU A 10 3.75 -19.31 6.53
C GLU A 10 4.29 -17.87 6.76
N THR A 11 4.71 -17.16 5.71
CA THR A 11 5.20 -15.78 5.82
C THR A 11 4.09 -14.73 5.64
N GLY A 12 3.00 -15.06 4.95
CA GLY A 12 1.87 -14.13 4.73
C GLY A 12 1.19 -13.71 6.04
N HIS A 13 0.89 -14.67 6.91
CA HIS A 13 0.30 -14.39 8.23
C HIS A 13 1.26 -13.61 9.14
N LEU A 14 2.56 -13.84 9.03
CA LEU A 14 3.57 -13.09 9.79
C LEU A 14 3.69 -11.64 9.29
N ASN A 15 3.65 -11.42 7.98
CA ASN A 15 3.63 -10.08 7.39
C ASN A 15 2.39 -9.29 7.84
N ASP A 16 1.22 -9.92 7.87
CA ASP A 16 -0.01 -9.31 8.39
C ASP A 16 0.11 -8.99 9.90
N ALA A 17 0.62 -9.92 10.71
CA ALA A 17 0.85 -9.68 12.13
C ALA A 17 1.82 -8.52 12.37
N LEU A 18 2.90 -8.43 11.60
CA LEU A 18 3.85 -7.33 11.67
C LEU A 18 3.23 -6.00 11.25
N ALA A 19 2.45 -5.98 10.17
CA ALA A 19 1.73 -4.80 9.72
C ALA A 19 0.79 -4.28 10.82
N ARG A 20 0.08 -5.16 11.53
CA ARG A 20 -0.77 -4.78 12.68
C ARG A 20 0.03 -4.10 13.79
N VAL A 21 1.18 -4.67 14.16
CA VAL A 21 2.04 -4.07 15.20
C VAL A 21 2.51 -2.67 14.78
N ILE A 22 2.95 -2.51 13.53
CA ILE A 22 3.37 -1.21 12.99
C ILE A 22 2.19 -0.22 13.01
N VAL A 23 0.98 -0.64 12.62
CA VAL A 23 -0.22 0.23 12.67
C VAL A 23 -0.55 0.66 14.10
N GLU A 24 -0.41 -0.23 15.09
CA GLU A 24 -0.57 0.17 16.50
C GLU A 24 0.48 1.20 16.95
N MET A 25 1.72 1.10 16.46
CA MET A 25 2.75 2.12 16.72
C MET A 25 2.41 3.45 16.04
N ILE A 26 2.00 3.42 14.76
CA ILE A 26 1.57 4.61 14.01
C ILE A 26 0.42 5.31 14.72
N LYS A 27 -0.61 4.56 15.15
CA LYS A 27 -1.77 5.12 15.87
C LYS A 27 -1.38 5.81 17.17
N ARG A 28 -0.25 5.45 17.78
CA ARG A 28 0.27 6.08 19.01
C ARG A 28 1.15 7.29 18.75
N GLU A 29 1.95 7.29 17.68
CA GLU A 29 3.04 8.26 17.51
C GLU A 29 2.84 9.24 16.32
N TRP A 30 2.24 8.80 15.21
CA TRP A 30 2.05 9.62 14.01
C TRP A 30 0.74 10.45 14.05
N PRO A 31 0.75 11.75 13.71
CA PRO A 31 1.80 12.47 12.97
C PRO A 31 2.84 13.23 13.80
N GLN A 32 2.56 13.58 15.06
CA GLN A 32 3.38 14.57 15.79
C GLN A 32 4.73 14.03 16.26
N GLN A 33 4.77 12.79 16.75
CA GLN A 33 5.99 12.20 17.33
C GLN A 33 6.83 11.45 16.29
N TRP A 34 6.20 11.02 15.20
CA TRP A 34 6.86 10.25 14.13
C TRP A 34 6.76 10.93 12.76
N SER A 35 7.21 12.18 12.68
CA SER A 35 7.07 13.00 11.45
C SER A 35 7.72 12.40 10.18
N THR A 36 8.70 11.52 10.32
CA THR A 36 9.45 10.86 9.24
C THR A 36 8.78 9.60 8.69
N LEU A 37 7.63 9.17 9.23
CA LEU A 37 6.98 7.90 8.91
C LEU A 37 6.88 7.60 7.40
N LEU A 38 6.37 8.55 6.60
CA LEU A 38 6.14 8.31 5.16
C LEU A 38 7.46 8.09 4.40
N ALA A 39 8.51 8.81 4.78
CA ALA A 39 9.84 8.63 4.21
C ALA A 39 10.43 7.26 4.58
N GLU A 40 10.26 6.83 5.83
CA GLU A 40 10.72 5.51 6.30
C GLU A 40 9.97 4.36 5.64
N LEU A 41 8.64 4.47 5.47
CA LEU A 41 7.85 3.49 4.74
C LEU A 41 8.26 3.41 3.26
N SER A 42 8.57 4.56 2.64
CA SER A 42 9.08 4.62 1.27
C SER A 42 10.47 3.98 1.14
N ASP A 43 11.38 4.23 2.10
CA ASP A 43 12.70 3.58 2.16
C ASP A 43 12.57 2.06 2.32
N ALA A 44 11.66 1.59 3.18
CA ALA A 44 11.44 0.17 3.41
C ALA A 44 11.08 -0.57 2.11
N CYS A 45 10.29 0.03 1.21
CA CYS A 45 9.95 -0.56 -0.09
C CYS A 45 11.18 -0.80 -0.99
N SER A 46 12.28 -0.08 -0.79
CA SER A 46 13.53 -0.30 -1.54
C SER A 46 14.23 -1.62 -1.18
N ARG A 47 13.82 -2.27 -0.09
CA ARG A 47 14.43 -3.51 0.46
C ARG A 47 13.82 -4.79 -0.13
N GLY A 48 12.98 -4.67 -1.16
CA GLY A 48 12.42 -5.78 -1.92
C GLY A 48 10.94 -6.06 -1.69
N HIS A 49 10.38 -6.98 -2.49
CA HIS A 49 8.93 -7.19 -2.62
C HIS A 49 8.20 -7.51 -1.31
N GLN A 50 8.86 -8.17 -0.36
CA GLN A 50 8.25 -8.50 0.94
C GLN A 50 8.04 -7.25 1.79
N HIS A 51 9.04 -6.37 1.87
CA HIS A 51 8.94 -5.12 2.61
C HIS A 51 7.87 -4.21 1.99
N THR A 52 7.83 -4.13 0.65
CA THR A 52 6.79 -3.38 -0.06
C THR A 52 5.39 -3.89 0.28
N GLN A 53 5.17 -5.20 0.29
CA GLN A 53 3.87 -5.77 0.67
C GLN A 53 3.48 -5.43 2.13
N ILE A 54 4.42 -5.51 3.08
CA ILE A 54 4.16 -5.14 4.47
C ILE A 54 3.76 -3.66 4.57
N VAL A 55 4.48 -2.76 3.89
CA VAL A 55 4.16 -1.33 3.86
C VAL A 55 2.76 -1.08 3.31
N LEU A 56 2.39 -1.76 2.23
CA LEU A 56 1.06 -1.63 1.63
C LEU A 56 -0.06 -2.16 2.54
N HIS A 57 0.19 -3.24 3.28
CA HIS A 57 -0.73 -3.73 4.31
C HIS A 57 -0.85 -2.75 5.48
N VAL A 58 0.25 -2.11 5.90
CA VAL A 58 0.23 -1.03 6.91
C VAL A 58 -0.67 0.10 6.47
N PHE A 59 -0.52 0.60 5.23
CA PHE A 59 -1.38 1.66 4.70
C PHE A 59 -2.85 1.25 4.63
N LEU A 60 -3.14 0.09 4.05
CA LEU A 60 -4.51 -0.42 3.92
C LEU A 60 -5.19 -0.49 5.29
N ARG A 61 -4.50 -1.12 6.26
CA ARG A 61 -5.05 -1.32 7.59
C ARG A 61 -5.20 -0.02 8.39
N LEU A 62 -4.25 0.90 8.27
CA LEU A 62 -4.35 2.21 8.90
C LEU A 62 -5.57 2.97 8.40
N VAL A 63 -5.81 2.95 7.09
CA VAL A 63 -6.95 3.62 6.48
C VAL A 63 -8.28 2.96 6.84
N GLU A 64 -8.32 1.62 6.88
CA GLU A 64 -9.48 0.88 7.41
C GLU A 64 -9.80 1.35 8.84
N ASP A 65 -8.80 1.38 9.73
CA ASP A 65 -9.01 1.73 11.13
C ASP A 65 -9.45 3.19 11.36
N VAL A 66 -9.03 4.11 10.47
CA VAL A 66 -9.18 5.55 10.67
C VAL A 66 -10.34 6.14 9.86
N ALA A 67 -10.53 5.70 8.62
CA ALA A 67 -11.45 6.32 7.68
C ALA A 67 -12.64 5.42 7.35
N THR A 68 -12.38 4.16 6.97
CA THR A 68 -13.43 3.27 6.43
C THR A 68 -14.25 2.60 7.56
N LEU A 69 -13.60 1.85 8.44
CA LEU A 69 -14.24 1.11 9.53
C LEU A 69 -14.28 1.91 10.84
N GLN A 70 -13.40 2.91 10.98
CA GLN A 70 -13.32 3.81 12.13
C GLN A 70 -13.19 3.08 13.48
N THR A 71 -12.41 2.00 13.52
CA THR A 71 -12.18 1.15 14.70
C THR A 71 -11.31 1.83 15.76
N LEU A 72 -10.62 2.93 15.43
CA LEU A 72 -9.90 3.73 16.42
C LEU A 72 -10.88 4.52 17.32
N GLU A 73 -11.09 4.01 18.54
CA GLU A 73 -12.05 4.53 19.51
C GLU A 73 -11.76 5.97 19.96
N GLN A 74 -10.48 6.32 20.11
CA GLN A 74 -10.09 7.67 20.55
C GLN A 74 -10.33 8.70 19.43
N HIS A 75 -11.49 9.37 19.48
CA HIS A 75 -11.95 10.30 18.45
C HIS A 75 -10.94 11.40 18.09
N GLN A 76 -10.33 12.06 19.07
CA GLN A 76 -9.36 13.13 18.79
C GLN A 76 -8.16 12.57 18.02
N ARG A 77 -7.64 11.42 18.44
CA ARG A 77 -6.50 10.78 17.78
C ARG A 77 -6.83 10.37 16.37
N ARG A 78 -8.02 9.79 16.15
CA ARG A 78 -8.51 9.45 14.82
C ARG A 78 -8.60 10.66 13.91
N LYS A 79 -9.11 11.80 14.41
CA LYS A 79 -9.20 13.04 13.65
C LYS A 79 -7.82 13.57 13.24
N ASP A 80 -6.85 13.53 14.15
CA ASP A 80 -5.47 13.98 13.87
C ASP A 80 -4.82 13.15 12.77
N ILE A 81 -4.96 11.82 12.85
CA ILE A 81 -4.43 10.87 11.85
C ILE A 81 -5.15 11.05 10.51
N TYR A 82 -6.49 11.18 10.51
CA TYR A 82 -7.26 11.45 9.30
C TYR A 82 -6.81 12.73 8.61
N GLN A 83 -6.64 13.82 9.37
CA GLN A 83 -6.17 15.09 8.83
C GLN A 83 -4.76 14.98 8.25
N ALA A 84 -3.87 14.23 8.91
CA ALA A 84 -2.53 13.99 8.39
C ALA A 84 -2.54 13.15 7.11
N LEU A 85 -3.42 12.14 7.00
CA LEU A 85 -3.59 11.38 5.75
C LEU A 85 -4.05 12.32 4.63
N THR A 86 -5.09 13.13 4.86
CA THR A 86 -5.58 14.10 3.87
C THR A 86 -4.50 15.11 3.46
N SER A 87 -3.73 15.62 4.43
CA SER A 87 -2.69 16.64 4.17
C SER A 87 -1.54 16.08 3.33
N ASN A 88 -1.23 14.78 3.46
CA ASN A 88 -0.17 14.10 2.70
C ASN A 88 -0.71 13.29 1.52
N MET A 89 -1.98 13.47 1.14
CA MET A 89 -2.65 12.60 0.17
C MET A 89 -1.98 12.61 -1.21
N ALA A 90 -1.50 13.78 -1.66
CA ALA A 90 -0.79 13.89 -2.93
C ALA A 90 0.51 13.09 -2.94
N GLU A 91 1.27 13.10 -1.84
CA GLU A 91 2.49 12.32 -1.68
C GLU A 91 2.19 10.82 -1.65
N ILE A 92 1.17 10.40 -0.89
CA ILE A 92 0.76 9.00 -0.77
C ILE A 92 0.29 8.44 -2.13
N PHE A 93 -0.52 9.19 -2.89
CA PHE A 93 -0.95 8.77 -4.22
C PHE A 93 0.22 8.73 -5.21
N SER A 94 1.11 9.72 -5.18
CA SER A 94 2.32 9.71 -6.00
C SER A 94 3.19 8.49 -5.69
N PHE A 95 3.30 8.13 -4.42
CA PHE A 95 3.99 6.92 -3.97
C PHE A 95 3.36 5.64 -4.54
N PHE A 96 2.04 5.47 -4.45
CA PHE A 96 1.35 4.30 -5.01
C PHE A 96 1.48 4.21 -6.54
N MET A 97 1.32 5.33 -7.26
CA MET A 97 1.49 5.35 -8.71
C MET A 97 2.90 4.92 -9.12
N ARG A 98 3.94 5.44 -8.44
CA ARG A 98 5.34 5.05 -8.69
C ARG A 98 5.56 3.55 -8.48
N LEU A 99 4.96 2.96 -7.44
CA LEU A 99 5.06 1.52 -7.19
C LEU A 99 4.40 0.70 -8.31
N ILE A 100 3.24 1.11 -8.79
CA ILE A 100 2.57 0.43 -9.91
C ILE A 100 3.45 0.51 -11.16
N GLU A 101 3.90 1.70 -11.55
CA GLU A 101 4.71 1.89 -12.75
C GLU A 101 5.99 1.05 -12.70
N LEU A 102 6.71 1.08 -11.57
CA LEU A 102 7.93 0.31 -11.36
C LEU A 102 7.67 -1.20 -11.49
N HIS A 103 6.72 -1.74 -10.72
CA HIS A 103 6.52 -3.19 -10.68
C HIS A 103 5.84 -3.73 -11.95
N VAL A 104 5.05 -2.93 -12.67
CA VAL A 104 4.53 -3.29 -14.00
C VAL A 104 5.65 -3.35 -15.03
N GLN A 105 6.57 -2.38 -15.02
CA GLN A 105 7.73 -2.41 -15.90
C GLN A 105 8.59 -3.66 -15.64
N GLU A 106 8.97 -3.90 -14.39
CA GLU A 106 9.76 -5.09 -14.04
C GLU A 106 9.02 -6.40 -14.35
N PHE A 107 7.69 -6.44 -14.18
CA PHE A 107 6.87 -7.60 -14.55
C PHE A 107 7.03 -7.91 -16.05
N ARG A 108 6.92 -6.89 -16.91
CA ARG A 108 7.02 -7.04 -18.37
C ARG A 108 8.42 -7.47 -18.79
N GLU A 109 9.44 -6.83 -18.25
CA GLU A 109 10.85 -7.15 -18.53
C GLU A 109 11.20 -8.59 -18.14
N LYS A 110 10.80 -9.01 -16.93
CA LYS A 110 11.04 -10.38 -16.45
C LYS A 110 10.25 -11.42 -17.24
N THR A 111 9.02 -11.10 -17.65
CA THR A 111 8.22 -11.99 -18.51
C THR A 111 8.90 -12.17 -19.87
N ALA A 112 9.41 -11.10 -20.48
CA ALA A 112 10.14 -11.16 -21.74
C ALA A 112 11.46 -11.94 -21.62
N ALA A 113 12.13 -11.87 -20.46
CA ALA A 113 13.34 -12.62 -20.16
C ALA A 113 13.08 -14.09 -19.75
N GLY A 114 11.82 -14.53 -19.62
CA GLY A 114 11.47 -15.87 -19.16
C GLY A 114 11.60 -16.10 -17.64
N ASP A 115 11.87 -15.06 -16.84
CA ASP A 115 11.86 -15.10 -15.37
C ASP A 115 10.42 -14.97 -14.85
N TYR A 116 9.63 -16.04 -15.03
CA TYR A 116 8.23 -16.05 -14.59
C TYR A 116 8.06 -15.98 -13.07
N ALA A 117 9.04 -16.45 -12.29
CA ALA A 117 8.98 -16.40 -10.83
C ALA A 117 9.17 -14.97 -10.31
N GLY A 118 10.13 -14.24 -10.88
CA GLY A 118 10.32 -12.83 -10.57
C GLY A 118 9.17 -11.97 -11.12
N ALA A 119 8.66 -12.26 -12.31
CA ALA A 119 7.47 -11.61 -12.85
C ALA A 119 6.28 -11.80 -11.89
N ALA A 120 5.99 -13.03 -11.46
CA ALA A 120 4.91 -13.30 -10.50
C ALA A 120 5.06 -12.53 -9.17
N SER A 121 6.29 -12.30 -8.71
CA SER A 121 6.55 -11.50 -7.50
C SER A 121 6.20 -10.03 -7.70
N ASN A 122 6.55 -9.46 -8.84
CA ASN A 122 6.15 -8.10 -9.22
C ASN A 122 4.64 -7.97 -9.40
N GLY A 123 4.00 -8.95 -10.05
CA GLY A 123 2.54 -8.98 -10.20
C GLY A 123 1.81 -9.01 -8.86
N ARG A 124 2.31 -9.77 -7.87
CA ARG A 124 1.76 -9.76 -6.51
C ARG A 124 1.85 -8.38 -5.85
N VAL A 125 2.97 -7.67 -5.99
CA VAL A 125 3.07 -6.31 -5.43
C VAL A 125 2.04 -5.39 -6.07
N VAL A 126 1.90 -5.40 -7.41
CA VAL A 126 0.88 -4.59 -8.10
C VAL A 126 -0.52 -4.89 -7.58
N GLN A 127 -0.88 -6.17 -7.40
CA GLN A 127 -2.17 -6.56 -6.83
C GLN A 127 -2.40 -5.97 -5.45
N VAL A 128 -1.40 -6.01 -4.57
CA VAL A 128 -1.51 -5.43 -3.22
C VAL A 128 -1.60 -3.90 -3.28
N VAL A 129 -0.87 -3.22 -4.17
CA VAL A 129 -1.00 -1.76 -4.33
C VAL A 129 -2.42 -1.39 -4.77
N LEU A 130 -2.98 -2.12 -5.73
CA LEU A 130 -4.35 -1.88 -6.21
C LEU A 130 -5.39 -2.13 -5.11
N LEU A 131 -5.23 -3.19 -4.31
CA LEU A 131 -6.07 -3.44 -3.14
C LEU A 131 -5.95 -2.33 -2.10
N THR A 132 -4.73 -1.86 -1.82
CA THR A 132 -4.54 -0.72 -0.91
C THR A 132 -5.24 0.52 -1.44
N LEU A 133 -5.15 0.81 -2.75
CA LEU A 133 -5.81 1.95 -3.37
C LEU A 133 -7.34 1.91 -3.23
N THR A 134 -7.99 0.74 -3.25
CA THR A 134 -9.45 0.67 -3.04
C THR A 134 -9.84 1.24 -1.68
N GLY A 135 -9.04 0.98 -0.64
CA GLY A 135 -9.26 1.53 0.70
C GLY A 135 -9.13 3.06 0.78
N PHE A 136 -8.40 3.69 -0.14
CA PHE A 136 -8.29 5.16 -0.21
C PHE A 136 -9.39 5.78 -1.07
N VAL A 137 -9.72 5.19 -2.22
CA VAL A 137 -10.66 5.78 -3.19
C VAL A 137 -12.07 5.97 -2.60
N GLU A 138 -12.45 5.18 -1.59
CA GLU A 138 -13.78 5.26 -0.97
C GLU A 138 -14.08 6.58 -0.24
N TRP A 139 -13.06 7.27 0.28
CA TRP A 139 -13.27 8.46 1.13
C TRP A 139 -12.40 9.66 0.75
N VAL A 140 -11.44 9.47 -0.15
CA VAL A 140 -10.58 10.55 -0.63
C VAL A 140 -11.34 11.46 -1.59
N SER A 141 -11.06 12.77 -1.54
CA SER A 141 -11.64 13.75 -2.46
C SER A 141 -11.38 13.35 -3.91
N THR A 142 -12.42 13.44 -4.76
CA THR A 142 -12.34 13.16 -6.21
C THR A 142 -11.21 13.92 -6.89
N ASN A 143 -10.86 15.11 -6.40
CA ASN A 143 -9.74 15.91 -6.89
C ASN A 143 -8.42 15.12 -6.90
N HIS A 144 -8.14 14.32 -5.86
CA HIS A 144 -6.91 13.51 -5.82
C HIS A 144 -6.93 12.33 -6.79
N VAL A 145 -8.11 11.78 -7.09
CA VAL A 145 -8.28 10.69 -8.05
C VAL A 145 -8.06 11.18 -9.49
N VAL A 146 -8.51 12.40 -9.82
CA VAL A 146 -8.35 13.02 -11.15
C VAL A 146 -7.12 13.93 -11.26
N THR A 147 -6.29 14.02 -10.22
CA THR A 147 -5.05 14.81 -10.22
C THR A 147 -4.10 14.31 -11.32
N ASN A 148 -3.20 15.18 -11.79
CA ASN A 148 -2.25 14.89 -12.87
C ASN A 148 -2.96 14.43 -14.16
N ASN A 149 -3.98 15.16 -14.59
CA ASN A 149 -4.79 14.85 -15.78
C ASN A 149 -5.40 13.43 -15.76
N GLY A 150 -5.72 12.90 -14.57
CA GLY A 150 -6.27 11.56 -14.44
C GLY A 150 -5.24 10.45 -14.67
N ARG A 151 -3.95 10.70 -14.43
CA ARG A 151 -2.86 9.72 -14.58
C ARG A 151 -3.14 8.38 -13.91
N LEU A 152 -3.76 8.39 -12.72
CA LEU A 152 -4.16 7.16 -12.05
C LEU A 152 -5.13 6.34 -12.92
N LEU A 153 -6.12 6.98 -13.53
CA LEU A 153 -7.08 6.33 -14.42
C LEU A 153 -6.38 5.80 -15.69
N GLU A 154 -5.44 6.54 -16.26
CA GLU A 154 -4.63 6.06 -17.38
C GLU A 154 -3.87 4.78 -17.02
N ILE A 155 -3.19 4.76 -15.87
CA ILE A 155 -2.44 3.59 -15.39
C ILE A 155 -3.38 2.40 -15.22
N LEU A 156 -4.54 2.60 -14.58
CA LEU A 156 -5.53 1.54 -14.38
C LEU A 156 -6.06 0.99 -15.71
N CYS A 157 -6.31 1.84 -16.70
CA CYS A 157 -6.72 1.40 -18.04
C CYS A 157 -5.63 0.61 -18.76
N ILE A 158 -4.35 0.99 -18.63
CA ILE A 158 -3.21 0.26 -19.20
C ILE A 158 -3.05 -1.13 -18.57
N LEU A 159 -3.49 -1.32 -17.32
CA LEU A 159 -3.47 -2.63 -16.67
C LEU A 159 -4.55 -3.59 -17.20
N LEU A 160 -5.56 -3.08 -17.91
CA LEU A 160 -6.64 -3.86 -18.51
C LEU A 160 -6.35 -4.28 -19.96
N SER A 161 -5.36 -3.66 -20.60
CA SER A 161 -4.92 -3.95 -21.97
C SER A 161 -3.85 -5.03 -22.02
#